data_AF-A0A645CWF6-F1
#
_entry.id   AF-A0A645CWF6-F1
#
_cell.length_a   1.000
_cell.length_b   1.000
_cell.length_c   1.000
_cell.angle_alpha   90.00
_cell.angle_beta   90.00
_cell.angle_gamma   90.00
#
_symmetry.space_group_name_H-M   'P 1'
#
loop_
_entity.id
_entity.type
_entity.pdbx_description
1 polymer ?
#
loop_
_entity_poly.entity_id
_entity_poly.type
_entity_poly.pdbx_seq_one_letter_code
_entity_poly.pdbx_strand_id
1 'polypeptide(L)'
;MVRLSLRCERPLTATDIPDLRELIRLNASGLTGELTAGAHPTHGQAVYNQYGLKGIRAEAEAGFPAVFEVGLPRLADYRTQYADPDLPCLMTLLELILVTGDTNLVRRGGLTGLHFMREQSRNLLKASPSLIPPELIKSFQRFDEAATRRNLSPGGAADHLALTLFLERALSPDSNSKIGAI
;
A
#
# COMPACT_ATOMS: atom_id res chain seq x y z
N MET A 1 21.18 -11.76 20.33
CA MET A 1 20.56 -12.97 19.74
C MET A 1 19.09 -12.95 20.10
N VAL A 2 18.23 -12.35 19.26
CA VAL A 2 16.77 -12.35 19.50
C VAL A 2 16.25 -13.71 19.09
N ARG A 3 15.78 -14.51 20.05
CA ARG A 3 15.12 -15.78 19.79
C ARG A 3 13.69 -15.47 19.36
N LEU A 4 13.48 -15.20 18.07
CA LEU A 4 12.15 -15.01 17.52
C LEU A 4 11.51 -16.37 17.29
N SER A 5 10.84 -16.87 18.32
CA SER A 5 9.94 -18.02 18.20
C SER A 5 8.51 -17.50 18.04
N LEU A 6 8.18 -16.94 16.89
CA LEU A 6 6.78 -16.92 16.46
C LEU A 6 6.42 -18.37 16.11
N ARG A 7 5.96 -19.12 17.10
CA ARG A 7 5.16 -20.31 16.82
C ARG A 7 3.75 -19.80 16.52
N CYS A 8 3.30 -19.96 15.29
CA CYS A 8 1.93 -19.61 14.90
C CYS A 8 0.96 -20.67 15.47
N GLU A 9 0.81 -20.68 16.79
CA GLU A 9 -0.10 -21.59 17.52
C GLU A 9 -1.52 -21.02 17.60
N ARG A 10 -1.70 -19.75 17.22
CA ARG A 10 -2.98 -19.03 17.13
C ARG A 10 -2.98 -18.08 15.92
N PRO A 11 -4.16 -17.65 15.43
CA PRO A 11 -4.26 -16.57 14.45
C PRO A 11 -3.53 -15.31 14.93
N LEU A 12 -2.99 -14.55 13.97
CA LEU A 12 -2.43 -13.23 14.24
C LEU A 12 -3.55 -12.27 14.65
N THR A 13 -3.21 -11.37 15.55
CA THR A 13 -4.11 -10.34 16.05
C THR A 13 -3.43 -8.99 16.04
N ALA A 14 -4.18 -7.91 16.28
CA ALA A 14 -3.62 -6.56 16.33
C ALA A 14 -2.49 -6.40 17.37
N THR A 15 -2.47 -7.20 18.44
CA THR A 15 -1.38 -7.13 19.44
C THR A 15 -0.05 -7.69 18.92
N ASP A 16 -0.07 -8.46 17.83
CA ASP A 16 1.12 -9.04 17.21
C ASP A 16 1.78 -8.08 16.20
N ILE A 17 1.12 -6.96 15.87
CA ILE A 17 1.61 -5.99 14.88
C ILE A 17 3.03 -5.46 15.21
N PRO A 18 3.36 -5.04 16.45
CA PRO A 18 4.70 -4.53 16.75
C PRO A 18 5.80 -5.58 16.48
N ASP A 19 5.57 -6.83 16.87
CA ASP A 19 6.51 -7.93 16.67
C ASP A 19 6.63 -8.31 15.19
N LEU A 20 5.51 -8.31 14.45
CA LEU A 20 5.51 -8.52 13.01
C LEU A 20 6.32 -7.44 12.29
N ARG A 21 6.15 -6.18 12.67
CA ARG A 21 6.93 -5.06 12.09
C ARG A 21 8.41 -5.18 12.42
N GLU A 22 8.77 -5.56 13.63
CA GLU A 22 10.18 -5.83 13.99
C GLU A 22 10.76 -6.97 13.15
N LEU A 23 10.02 -8.06 12.97
CA LEU A 23 10.44 -9.18 12.13
C LEU A 23 10.67 -8.78 10.68
N ILE A 24 9.77 -8.00 10.10
CA ILE A 24 9.93 -7.48 8.75
C ILE A 24 11.22 -6.66 8.68
N ARG A 25 11.45 -5.73 9.62
CA ARG A 25 12.66 -4.90 9.67
C ARG A 25 13.94 -5.73 9.74
N LEU A 26 13.96 -6.75 10.59
CA LEU A 26 15.12 -7.64 10.75
C LEU A 26 15.40 -8.44 9.47
N ASN A 27 14.37 -8.96 8.79
CA ASN A 27 14.53 -9.73 7.56
C ASN A 27 14.81 -8.85 6.33
N ALA A 28 14.37 -7.60 6.35
CA ALA A 28 14.59 -6.63 5.29
C ALA A 28 15.86 -5.79 5.47
N SER A 29 16.57 -5.95 6.60
CA SER A 29 17.74 -5.15 6.93
C SER A 29 18.81 -5.22 5.83
N GLY A 30 19.18 -4.05 5.28
CA GLY A 30 20.21 -3.92 4.26
C GLY A 30 19.72 -4.07 2.82
N LEU A 31 18.42 -4.29 2.58
CA LEU A 31 17.84 -4.34 1.23
C LEU A 31 18.10 -3.06 0.42
N THR A 32 18.16 -1.89 1.04
CA THR A 32 18.49 -0.66 0.31
C THR A 32 19.95 -0.60 -0.14
N GLY A 33 20.82 -1.44 0.43
CA GLY A 33 22.19 -1.62 -0.04
C GLY A 33 22.27 -2.15 -1.48
N GLU A 34 21.27 -2.92 -1.93
CA GLU A 34 21.15 -3.36 -3.33
C GLU A 34 21.11 -2.18 -4.30
N LEU A 35 20.60 -1.02 -3.86
CA LEU A 35 20.57 0.22 -4.64
C LEU A 35 21.95 0.87 -4.76
N THR A 36 23.04 0.19 -4.43
CA THR A 36 24.40 0.70 -4.64
C THR A 36 25.37 -0.35 -5.19
N ALA A 37 24.95 -1.63 -5.27
CA ALA A 37 25.87 -2.77 -5.35
C ALA A 37 25.90 -3.51 -6.71
N GLY A 38 25.34 -2.95 -7.80
CA GLY A 38 25.12 -3.70 -9.05
C GLY A 38 25.96 -3.28 -10.27
N ALA A 39 26.54 -4.26 -10.97
CA ALA A 39 27.14 -4.11 -12.31
C ALA A 39 26.10 -3.94 -13.44
N HIS A 40 24.82 -4.19 -13.16
CA HIS A 40 23.70 -3.98 -14.08
C HIS A 40 22.62 -3.11 -13.42
N PRO A 41 22.31 -1.92 -13.97
CA PRO A 41 21.36 -1.00 -13.36
C PRO A 41 19.92 -1.56 -13.49
N THR A 42 19.27 -1.80 -12.35
CA THR A 42 17.83 -2.07 -12.31
C THR A 42 17.04 -0.77 -12.49
N HIS A 43 15.76 -0.86 -12.86
CA HIS A 43 14.88 0.30 -12.91
C HIS A 43 14.80 1.04 -11.56
N GLY A 44 14.83 0.30 -10.44
CA GLY A 44 14.87 0.88 -9.10
C GLY A 44 16.18 1.64 -8.83
N GLN A 45 17.31 1.11 -9.30
CA GLN A 45 18.61 1.77 -9.23
C GLN A 45 18.63 3.09 -10.00
N ALA A 46 18.07 3.10 -11.21
CA ALA A 46 17.98 4.31 -12.03
C ALA A 46 17.15 5.41 -11.34
N VAL A 47 15.98 5.04 -10.78
CA VAL A 47 15.12 5.97 -10.04
C VAL A 47 15.81 6.47 -8.76
N TYR A 48 16.52 5.60 -8.04
CA TYR A 48 17.30 5.99 -6.87
C TYR A 48 18.43 6.97 -7.24
N ASN A 49 19.21 6.68 -8.29
CA ASN A 49 20.30 7.55 -8.71
C ASN A 49 19.82 8.93 -9.17
N GLN A 50 18.66 8.99 -9.82
CA GLN A 50 18.13 10.23 -10.37
C GLN A 50 17.35 11.07 -9.34
N TYR A 51 16.65 10.44 -8.40
CA TYR A 51 15.69 11.12 -7.52
C TYR A 51 15.83 10.79 -6.03
N GLY A 52 16.76 9.92 -5.64
CA GLY A 52 16.98 9.50 -4.24
C GLY A 52 15.90 8.60 -3.66
N LEU A 53 14.91 8.17 -4.47
CA LEU A 53 13.79 7.36 -4.01
C LEU A 53 14.19 5.89 -3.89
N LYS A 54 14.13 5.37 -2.67
CA LYS A 54 14.46 3.97 -2.34
C LYS A 54 13.31 2.99 -2.56
N GLY A 55 12.08 3.50 -2.70
CA GLY A 55 10.88 2.73 -3.02
C GLY A 55 10.55 1.65 -1.97
N ILE A 56 9.98 0.53 -2.44
CA ILE A 56 9.48 -0.57 -1.60
C ILE A 56 10.54 -1.18 -0.67
N ARG A 57 11.84 -1.08 -1.03
CA ARG A 57 12.96 -1.58 -0.20
C ARG A 57 13.07 -0.81 1.11
N ALA A 58 12.95 0.52 1.05
CA ALA A 58 12.98 1.35 2.25
C ALA A 58 11.72 1.17 3.10
N GLU A 59 10.57 0.94 2.46
CA GLU A 59 9.34 0.57 3.18
C GLU A 59 9.55 -0.75 3.94
N ALA A 60 10.10 -1.78 3.30
CA ALA A 60 10.41 -3.05 3.96
C ALA A 60 11.41 -2.89 5.11
N GLU A 61 12.51 -2.16 4.91
CA GLU A 61 13.50 -1.85 5.97
C GLU A 61 12.90 -1.07 7.14
N ALA A 62 11.85 -0.28 6.90
CA ALA A 62 11.11 0.46 7.93
C ALA A 62 9.94 -0.35 8.52
N GLY A 63 9.70 -1.58 8.04
CA GLY A 63 8.60 -2.43 8.50
C GLY A 63 7.23 -1.99 8.00
N PHE A 64 7.16 -1.54 6.74
CA PHE A 64 5.98 -1.08 5.98
C PHE A 64 5.09 -0.06 6.72
N PRO A 65 5.62 1.11 7.13
CA PRO A 65 4.81 2.14 7.77
C PRO A 65 3.59 2.54 6.94
N ALA A 66 3.71 2.65 5.61
CA ALA A 66 2.56 2.99 4.76
C ALA A 66 1.40 1.96 4.88
N VAL A 67 1.70 0.68 5.09
CA VAL A 67 0.66 -0.34 5.28
C VAL A 67 0.06 -0.27 6.67
N PHE A 68 0.89 -0.24 7.71
CA PHE A 68 0.40 -0.35 9.09
C PHE A 68 -0.19 0.94 9.66
N GLU A 69 0.31 2.10 9.22
CA GLU A 69 -0.11 3.42 9.75
C GLU A 69 -1.16 4.10 8.87
N VAL A 70 -1.27 3.71 7.60
CA VAL A 70 -2.22 4.30 6.66
C VAL A 70 -3.15 3.25 6.07
N GLY A 71 -2.61 2.21 5.42
CA GLY A 71 -3.40 1.19 4.72
C GLY A 71 -4.46 0.53 5.61
N LEU A 72 -4.04 -0.18 6.66
CA LEU A 72 -4.94 -0.92 7.55
C LEU A 72 -5.99 -0.03 8.23
N PRO A 73 -5.64 1.10 8.89
CA PRO A 73 -6.64 1.94 9.54
C PRO A 73 -7.61 2.56 8.53
N ARG A 74 -7.14 3.01 7.35
CA ARG A 74 -8.02 3.60 6.33
C ARG A 74 -8.95 2.58 5.70
N LEU A 75 -8.47 1.37 5.45
CA LEU A 75 -9.32 0.30 4.94
C LEU A 75 -10.44 -0.02 5.92
N ALA A 76 -10.11 -0.15 7.21
CA ALA A 76 -11.11 -0.36 8.26
C ALA A 76 -12.14 0.78 8.33
N ASP A 77 -11.67 2.04 8.32
CA ASP A 77 -12.54 3.23 8.30
C ASP A 77 -13.50 3.18 7.11
N TYR A 78 -12.97 2.98 5.89
CA TYR A 78 -13.79 3.03 4.68
C TYR A 78 -14.76 1.86 4.56
N ARG A 79 -14.45 0.68 5.11
CA ARG A 79 -15.40 -0.45 5.17
C ARG A 79 -16.62 -0.15 6.06
N THR A 80 -16.49 0.76 7.03
CA THR A 80 -17.66 1.22 7.82
C THR A 80 -18.49 2.28 7.09
N GLN A 81 -17.88 2.99 6.14
CA GLN A 81 -18.51 4.10 5.42
C GLN A 81 -19.21 3.66 4.13
N TYR A 82 -18.67 2.64 3.45
CA TYR A 82 -19.18 2.18 2.17
C TYR A 82 -19.63 0.72 2.25
N ALA A 83 -20.87 0.45 1.83
CA ALA A 83 -21.39 -0.90 1.70
C ALA A 83 -20.85 -1.64 0.47
N ASP A 84 -20.30 -0.89 -0.50
CA ASP A 84 -19.68 -1.45 -1.70
C ASP A 84 -18.37 -2.18 -1.34
N PRO A 85 -18.11 -3.38 -1.89
CA PRO A 85 -16.93 -4.16 -1.53
C PRO A 85 -15.60 -3.58 -2.07
N ASP A 86 -15.65 -2.81 -3.16
CA ASP A 86 -14.47 -2.32 -3.87
C ASP A 86 -14.10 -0.88 -3.48
N LEU A 87 -15.09 -0.03 -3.18
CA LEU A 87 -14.86 1.37 -2.79
C LEU A 87 -13.87 1.53 -1.62
N PRO A 88 -13.93 0.74 -0.53
CA PRO A 88 -12.93 0.82 0.53
C PRO A 88 -11.50 0.60 0.05
N CYS A 89 -11.31 -0.37 -0.85
CA CYS A 89 -10.00 -0.68 -1.44
C CYS A 89 -9.51 0.47 -2.32
N LEU A 90 -10.39 1.01 -3.17
CA LEU A 90 -10.09 2.14 -4.06
C LEU A 90 -9.74 3.41 -3.28
N MET A 91 -10.50 3.72 -2.23
CA MET A 91 -10.23 4.85 -1.34
C MET A 91 -8.90 4.69 -0.60
N THR A 92 -8.61 3.47 -0.12
CA THR A 92 -7.33 3.15 0.53
C THR A 92 -6.15 3.28 -0.44
N LEU A 93 -6.34 2.90 -1.71
CA LEU A 93 -5.32 3.10 -2.75
C LEU A 93 -4.95 4.58 -2.91
N LEU A 94 -5.93 5.48 -2.90
CA LEU A 94 -5.68 6.92 -3.02
C LEU A 94 -4.81 7.43 -1.87
N GLU A 95 -5.08 7.00 -0.64
CA GLU A 95 -4.29 7.35 0.55
C GLU A 95 -2.85 6.84 0.43
N LEU A 96 -2.68 5.58 -0.01
CA LEU A 96 -1.36 4.98 -0.21
C LEU A 96 -0.55 5.72 -1.29
N ILE A 97 -1.19 6.19 -2.37
CA ILE A 97 -0.54 7.03 -3.39
C ILE A 97 0.00 8.34 -2.79
N LEU A 98 -0.69 8.92 -1.81
CA LEU A 98 -0.26 10.16 -1.16
C LEU A 98 1.01 10.01 -0.34
N VAL A 99 1.17 8.86 0.34
CA VAL A 99 2.26 8.66 1.30
C VAL A 99 3.44 7.88 0.74
N THR A 100 3.22 7.06 -0.29
CA THR A 100 4.31 6.24 -0.87
C THR A 100 5.14 7.02 -1.90
N GLY A 101 6.45 6.80 -1.88
CA GLY A 101 7.37 7.25 -2.94
C GLY A 101 7.39 6.29 -4.12
N ASP A 102 6.26 6.16 -4.83
CA ASP A 102 6.06 5.14 -5.86
C ASP A 102 7.04 5.31 -7.05
N THR A 103 8.01 4.40 -7.12
CA THR A 103 9.05 4.40 -8.15
C THR A 103 8.52 4.01 -9.54
N ASN A 104 7.37 3.33 -9.63
CA ASN A 104 6.73 3.05 -10.93
C ASN A 104 6.15 4.32 -11.56
N LEU A 105 5.55 5.20 -10.75
CA LEU A 105 5.10 6.51 -11.23
C LEU A 105 6.27 7.36 -11.69
N VAL A 106 7.33 7.43 -10.88
CA VAL A 106 8.53 8.23 -11.22
C VAL A 106 9.24 7.68 -12.45
N ARG A 107 9.29 6.36 -12.62
CA ARG A 107 9.86 5.74 -13.82
C ARG A 107 9.11 6.12 -15.10
N ARG A 108 7.77 6.18 -15.06
CA ARG A 108 6.95 6.41 -16.26
C ARG A 108 6.71 7.89 -16.57
N GLY A 109 6.57 8.74 -15.55
CA GLY A 109 6.22 10.15 -15.71
C GLY A 109 7.11 11.13 -14.94
N GLY A 110 8.23 10.67 -14.36
CA GLY A 110 9.08 11.49 -13.51
C GLY A 110 8.37 11.95 -12.24
N LEU A 111 8.97 12.91 -11.54
CA LEU A 111 8.35 13.55 -10.38
C LEU A 111 7.03 14.23 -10.75
N THR A 112 6.91 14.78 -11.96
CA THR A 112 5.67 15.37 -12.48
C THR A 112 4.53 14.36 -12.48
N GLY A 113 4.77 13.13 -12.94
CA GLY A 113 3.79 12.04 -12.91
C GLY A 113 3.38 11.65 -11.50
N LEU A 114 4.35 11.55 -10.57
CA LEU A 114 4.06 11.30 -9.15
C LEU A 114 3.21 12.43 -8.54
N HIS A 115 3.58 13.69 -8.78
CA HIS A 115 2.84 14.85 -8.28
C HIS A 115 1.42 14.91 -8.84
N PHE A 116 1.26 14.66 -10.14
CA PHE A 116 -0.05 14.58 -10.78
C PHE A 116 -0.95 13.53 -10.10
N MET A 117 -0.45 12.31 -9.89
CA MET A 117 -1.24 11.26 -9.23
C MET A 117 -1.61 11.64 -7.80
N ARG A 118 -0.68 12.23 -7.04
CA ARG A 118 -0.97 12.71 -5.68
C ARG A 118 -2.00 13.82 -5.65
N GLU A 119 -1.95 14.74 -6.59
CA GLU A 119 -2.93 15.82 -6.71
C GLU A 119 -4.32 15.26 -7.03
N GLN A 120 -4.41 14.39 -8.05
CA GLN A 120 -5.66 13.74 -8.43
C GLN A 120 -6.26 12.92 -7.28
N SER A 121 -5.44 12.14 -6.55
CA SER A 121 -5.88 11.39 -5.37
C SER A 121 -6.41 12.31 -4.28
N ARG A 122 -5.70 13.40 -3.97
CA ARG A 122 -6.13 14.38 -2.96
C ARG A 122 -7.46 15.04 -3.33
N ASN A 123 -7.64 15.40 -4.59
CA ASN A 123 -8.87 16.04 -5.06
C ASN A 123 -10.05 15.08 -4.96
N LEU A 124 -9.85 13.80 -5.31
CA LEU A 124 -10.89 12.78 -5.23
C LEU A 124 -11.27 12.46 -3.78
N LEU A 125 -10.28 12.29 -2.88
CA LEU A 125 -10.51 12.11 -1.44
C LEU A 125 -11.26 13.29 -0.81
N LYS A 126 -10.96 14.53 -1.22
CA LYS A 126 -11.68 15.72 -0.73
C LYS A 126 -13.12 15.78 -1.20
N ALA A 127 -13.39 15.33 -2.43
CA ALA A 127 -14.72 15.36 -3.01
C ALA A 127 -15.61 14.20 -2.53
N SER A 128 -15.02 13.05 -2.16
CA SER A 128 -15.77 11.83 -1.88
C SER A 128 -16.89 11.96 -0.84
N PRO A 129 -16.77 12.73 0.28
CA PRO A 129 -17.85 12.84 1.26
C PRO A 129 -19.11 13.53 0.72
N SER A 130 -18.99 14.29 -0.38
CA SER A 130 -20.10 15.01 -1.02
C SER A 130 -20.71 14.26 -2.20
N LEU A 131 -20.17 13.10 -2.57
CA LEU A 131 -20.61 12.32 -3.72
C LEU A 131 -21.39 11.09 -3.28
N ILE A 132 -22.47 10.78 -3.99
CA ILE A 132 -23.12 9.47 -3.83
C ILE A 132 -22.28 8.38 -4.53
N PRO A 133 -22.40 7.09 -4.15
CA PRO A 133 -21.54 6.04 -4.67
C PRO A 133 -21.43 5.96 -6.21
N PRO A 134 -22.52 6.11 -7.00
CA PRO A 134 -22.41 6.12 -8.46
C PRO A 134 -21.58 7.28 -9.02
N GLU A 135 -21.60 8.46 -8.38
CA GLU A 135 -20.82 9.61 -8.79
C GLU A 135 -19.34 9.46 -8.40
N LEU A 136 -19.09 8.85 -7.24
CA LEU A 136 -17.75 8.50 -6.80
C LEU A 136 -17.10 7.49 -7.76
N ILE A 137 -17.84 6.44 -8.16
CA ILE A 137 -17.36 5.47 -9.17
C ILE A 137 -17.02 6.16 -10.48
N LYS A 138 -17.89 7.05 -10.99
CA LYS A 138 -17.58 7.86 -12.19
C LYS A 138 -16.33 8.71 -12.02
N SER A 139 -16.07 9.20 -10.81
CA SER A 139 -14.88 9.99 -10.50
C SER A 139 -13.61 9.13 -10.49
N PHE A 140 -13.69 7.88 -10.00
CA PHE A 140 -12.62 6.88 -10.13
C PHE A 140 -12.35 6.50 -11.59
N GLN A 141 -13.39 6.36 -12.43
CA GLN A 141 -13.21 6.10 -13.87
C GLN A 141 -12.45 7.26 -14.54
N ARG A 142 -12.83 8.51 -14.26
CA ARG A 142 -12.10 9.69 -14.78
C ARG A 142 -10.66 9.75 -14.28
N PHE A 143 -10.42 9.38 -13.03
CA PHE A 143 -9.09 9.27 -12.45
C PHE A 143 -8.24 8.24 -13.21
N ASP A 144 -8.78 7.03 -13.42
CA ASP A 144 -8.11 5.95 -14.14
C ASP A 144 -7.80 6.32 -15.60
N GLU A 145 -8.76 6.90 -16.31
CA GLU A 145 -8.54 7.39 -17.67
C GLU A 145 -7.43 8.45 -17.73
N ALA A 146 -7.40 9.37 -16.75
CA ALA A 146 -6.40 10.42 -16.70
C ALA A 146 -4.99 9.88 -16.43
N ALA A 147 -4.88 8.82 -15.63
CA ALA A 147 -3.64 8.09 -15.38
C ALA A 147 -3.21 7.29 -16.62
N THR A 148 -4.13 6.54 -17.23
CA THR A 148 -3.90 5.75 -18.46
C THR A 148 -3.41 6.63 -19.61
N ARG A 149 -4.06 7.78 -19.86
CA ARG A 149 -3.63 8.74 -20.91
C ARG A 149 -2.19 9.24 -20.70
N ARG A 150 -1.70 9.25 -19.47
CA ARG A 150 -0.34 9.67 -19.12
C ARG A 150 0.62 8.49 -18.94
N ASN A 151 0.17 7.28 -19.22
CA ASN A 151 0.91 6.04 -18.94
C ASN A 151 1.39 5.97 -17.48
N LEU A 152 0.57 6.41 -16.53
CA LEU A 152 0.87 6.38 -15.10
C LEU A 152 0.17 5.19 -14.46
N SER A 153 0.91 4.42 -13.67
CA SER A 153 0.38 3.31 -12.90
C SER A 153 1.03 3.31 -11.52
N PRO A 154 0.24 3.44 -10.44
CA PRO A 154 0.73 3.48 -9.07
C PRO A 154 1.00 2.06 -8.54
N GLY A 155 1.88 1.32 -9.24
CA GLY A 155 2.15 -0.09 -8.93
C GLY A 155 2.72 -0.29 -7.53
N GLY A 156 3.59 0.63 -7.07
CA GLY A 156 4.11 0.56 -5.71
C GLY A 156 2.99 0.74 -4.68
N ALA A 157 2.09 1.70 -4.86
CA ALA A 157 0.94 1.86 -3.95
C ALA A 157 -0.04 0.67 -4.03
N ALA A 158 -0.21 0.06 -5.21
CA ALA A 158 -1.02 -1.14 -5.38
C ALA A 158 -0.44 -2.36 -4.63
N ASP A 159 0.88 -2.53 -4.63
CA ASP A 159 1.55 -3.56 -3.83
C ASP A 159 1.31 -3.35 -2.33
N HIS A 160 1.34 -2.09 -1.86
CA HIS A 160 0.99 -1.77 -0.46
C HIS A 160 -0.47 -2.09 -0.15
N LEU A 161 -1.40 -1.82 -1.07
CA LEU A 161 -2.80 -2.17 -0.91
C LEU A 161 -2.98 -3.70 -0.84
N ALA A 162 -2.29 -4.45 -1.70
CA ALA A 162 -2.33 -5.90 -1.67
C ALA A 162 -1.83 -6.47 -0.33
N LEU A 163 -0.72 -5.94 0.19
CA LEU A 163 -0.22 -6.31 1.52
C LEU A 163 -1.20 -5.90 2.63
N THR A 164 -1.83 -4.73 2.51
CA THR A 164 -2.88 -4.27 3.44
C THR A 164 -4.04 -5.25 3.52
N LEU A 165 -4.58 -5.66 2.36
CA LEU A 165 -5.69 -6.61 2.27
C LEU A 165 -5.31 -7.99 2.81
N PHE A 166 -4.09 -8.45 2.52
CA PHE A 166 -3.56 -9.69 3.06
C PHE A 166 -3.49 -9.66 4.59
N LEU A 167 -2.93 -8.58 5.15
CA LEU A 167 -2.79 -8.41 6.59
C LEU A 167 -4.13 -8.23 7.30
N GLU A 168 -5.06 -7.46 6.74
CA GLU A 168 -6.43 -7.38 7.25
C GLU A 168 -7.03 -8.78 7.42
N ARG A 169 -6.90 -9.62 6.39
CA ARG A 169 -7.43 -10.98 6.41
C ARG A 169 -6.73 -11.87 7.43
N ALA A 170 -5.42 -11.72 7.58
CA ALA A 170 -4.60 -12.51 8.50
C ALA A 170 -4.74 -12.09 9.97
N LEU A 171 -5.01 -10.80 10.23
CA LEU A 171 -5.20 -10.22 11.57
C LEU A 171 -6.64 -10.35 12.09
N SER A 172 -7.57 -10.77 11.23
CA SER A 172 -8.97 -10.98 11.59
C SER A 172 -9.12 -12.25 12.43
N PRO A 173 -9.71 -12.19 13.63
CA PRO A 173 -10.03 -13.39 14.40
C PRO A 173 -10.97 -14.27 13.58
N ASP A 174 -10.60 -15.54 13.40
CA ASP A 174 -11.24 -16.58 12.58
C ASP A 174 -12.66 -16.28 12.08
N SER A 175 -12.77 -15.99 10.78
CA SER A 175 -14.04 -16.11 10.07
C SER A 175 -14.39 -17.57 9.74
N ASN A 176 -13.88 -18.56 10.49
CA ASN A 176 -14.05 -19.98 10.17
C ASN A 176 -14.36 -20.89 11.38
N SER A 177 -15.13 -20.39 12.35
CA SER A 177 -15.89 -21.23 13.29
C SER A 177 -17.38 -21.24 12.93
N LYS A 178 -17.69 -21.72 11.71
CA LYS A 178 -19.02 -22.25 11.35
C LYS A 178 -18.86 -23.31 10.25
N ILE A 179 -18.36 -24.48 10.64
CA ILE A 179 -18.86 -25.73 10.10
C ILE A 179 -19.36 -26.53 11.31
N GLY A 180 -20.60 -26.24 11.68
CA GLY A 180 -21.38 -27.04 12.61
C GLY A 180 -22.75 -27.28 11.97
N ALA A 181 -23.06 -28.56 11.77
CA ALA A 181 -24.33 -29.16 11.36
C ALA A 181 -24.84 -28.81 9.94
N ILE A 182 -24.75 -29.78 9.01
CA ILE A 182 -25.75 -30.86 8.84
C ILE A 182 -24.99 -32.14 8.47
#